data_AF-A0A0N7E609-F1
#
_entry.id   AF-A0A0N7E609-F1
#
_cell.length_a   1.000
_cell.length_b   1.000
_cell.length_c   1.000
_cell.angle_alpha   90.00
_cell.angle_beta   90.00
_cell.angle_gamma   90.00
#
_symmetry.space_group_name_H-M   'P 1'
#
loop_
_entity.id
_entity.type
_entity.pdbx_description
1 polymer ?
#
loop_
_entity_poly.entity_id
_entity_poly.type
_entity_poly.pdbx_seq_one_letter_code
_entity_poly.pdbx_strand_id
1 'polypeptide(L)'
;DIIRGKDLYLGHKQRKKELEENLKKIFKNIYDNLTKGGKNENLKTHYQHDAPDYYKLREDWWNSNRQEIWNAMICGVEQSAQYFRATCDLDGSGAQANKYCRCEGANADQVPTYFDYVPQYLR
;
A
#
# COMPACT_ATOMS: atom_id res chain seq x y z
N ASP A 1 -2.49 -1.04 6.11
CA ASP A 1 -3.82 -1.41 6.65
C ASP A 1 -4.82 -0.29 6.75
N ILE A 2 -4.46 0.85 7.34
CA ILE A 2 -5.36 2.01 7.46
C ILE A 2 -6.00 2.38 6.12
N ILE A 3 -5.18 2.64 5.08
CA ILE A 3 -5.68 2.96 3.73
C ILE A 3 -6.66 1.90 3.18
N ARG A 4 -6.43 0.63 3.52
CA ARG A 4 -7.21 -0.52 3.04
C ARG A 4 -8.41 -0.86 3.93
N GLY A 5 -8.64 -0.13 5.02
CA GLY A 5 -9.71 -0.42 5.99
C GLY A 5 -9.50 -1.72 6.79
N LYS A 6 -8.26 -2.24 6.84
CA LYS A 6 -7.90 -3.49 7.54
C LYS A 6 -7.29 -3.25 8.93
N ASP A 7 -7.22 -2.00 9.36
CA ASP A 7 -6.59 -1.64 10.63
C ASP A 7 -7.48 -1.95 11.84
N LEU A 8 -6.94 -2.72 12.78
CA LEU A 8 -7.55 -3.23 14.01
C LEU A 8 -7.35 -2.29 15.21
N TYR A 9 -6.69 -1.13 15.06
CA TYR A 9 -6.47 -0.23 16.20
C TYR A 9 -7.80 0.26 16.79
N LEU A 10 -8.02 0.00 18.08
CA LEU A 10 -9.28 0.30 18.79
C LEU A 10 -9.24 1.62 19.58
N GLY A 11 -8.06 2.24 19.72
CA GLY A 11 -7.89 3.52 20.39
C GLY A 11 -8.45 4.69 19.59
N HIS A 12 -8.66 5.84 20.24
CA HIS A 12 -9.13 7.08 19.60
C HIS A 12 -10.30 6.90 18.62
N LYS A 13 -11.35 6.19 19.05
CA LYS A 13 -12.51 5.81 18.21
C LYS A 13 -13.08 6.96 17.38
N GLN A 14 -13.12 8.17 17.92
CA GLN A 14 -13.64 9.35 17.21
C GLN A 14 -12.73 9.76 16.03
N ARG A 15 -11.42 9.91 16.26
CA ARG A 15 -10.46 10.24 15.19
C ARG A 15 -10.38 9.15 14.14
N LYS A 16 -10.46 7.87 14.56
CA LYS A 16 -10.49 6.74 13.63
C LYS A 16 -11.72 6.82 12.70
N LYS A 17 -12.90 7.12 13.26
CA LYS A 17 -14.12 7.32 12.46
C LYS A 17 -13.95 8.47 11.47
N GLU A 18 -13.44 9.62 11.92
CA GLU A 18 -13.19 10.78 11.04
C GLU A 18 -12.24 10.44 9.88
N LEU A 19 -11.15 9.72 10.18
CA LEU A 19 -10.21 9.25 9.16
C LEU A 19 -10.87 8.28 8.17
N GLU A 20 -11.60 7.28 8.64
CA GLU A 20 -12.27 6.32 7.75
C GLU A 20 -13.34 6.98 6.89
N GLU A 21 -14.13 7.90 7.43
CA GLU A 21 -15.11 8.67 6.67
C GLU A 21 -14.44 9.53 5.58
N ASN A 22 -13.29 10.13 5.88
CA ASN A 22 -12.52 10.87 4.88
C ASN A 22 -11.97 9.95 3.78
N LEU A 23 -11.44 8.77 4.15
CA LEU A 23 -10.99 7.77 3.17
C LEU A 23 -12.15 7.31 2.29
N LYS A 24 -13.34 7.03 2.85
CA LYS A 24 -14.53 6.66 2.08
C LYS A 24 -14.92 7.73 1.07
N LYS A 25 -14.88 9.01 1.46
CA LYS A 25 -15.15 10.14 0.55
C LYS A 25 -14.11 10.23 -0.58
N ILE A 26 -12.83 10.05 -0.26
CA ILE A 26 -11.75 10.07 -1.26
C ILE A 26 -11.95 8.94 -2.27
N PHE A 27 -12.14 7.71 -1.80
CA PHE A 27 -12.29 6.55 -2.68
C PHE A 27 -13.60 6.57 -3.48
N LYS A 28 -14.68 7.12 -2.92
CA LYS A 28 -15.89 7.44 -3.69
C LYS A 28 -15.57 8.37 -4.86
N ASN A 29 -14.87 9.48 -4.62
CA ASN A 29 -14.51 10.42 -5.68
C ASN A 29 -13.59 9.79 -6.74
N ILE A 30 -12.68 8.89 -6.33
CA ILE A 30 -11.84 8.13 -7.26
C ILE A 30 -12.72 7.23 -8.13
N TYR A 31 -13.61 6.43 -7.52
CA TYR A 31 -14.54 5.56 -8.24
C TYR A 31 -15.43 6.33 -9.22
N ASP A 32 -16.01 7.46 -8.78
CA ASP A 32 -16.87 8.30 -9.60
C ASP A 32 -16.11 8.86 -10.81
N ASN A 33 -14.84 9.26 -10.63
CA ASN A 33 -13.99 9.75 -11.72
C ASN A 33 -13.56 8.62 -12.68
N LEU A 34 -13.27 7.43 -12.17
CA LEU A 34 -12.90 6.25 -12.98
C LEU A 34 -14.06 5.75 -13.85
N THR A 35 -15.30 5.89 -13.36
CA THR A 35 -16.51 5.40 -14.02
C THR A 35 -17.28 6.47 -14.81
N LYS A 36 -16.85 7.73 -14.73
CA LYS A 36 -17.50 8.88 -15.38
C LYS A 36 -17.58 8.72 -16.90
N GLY A 37 -18.76 8.99 -17.45
CA GLY A 37 -18.99 9.11 -18.90
C GLY A 37 -18.83 7.80 -19.69
N GLY A 38 -19.00 6.64 -19.03
CA GLY A 38 -18.92 5.34 -19.71
C GLY A 38 -17.52 4.94 -20.17
N LYS A 39 -16.48 5.72 -19.81
CA LYS A 39 -15.10 5.51 -20.29
C LYS A 39 -14.53 4.13 -19.94
N ASN A 40 -15.04 3.49 -18.88
CA ASN A 40 -14.56 2.20 -18.41
C ASN A 40 -15.71 1.34 -17.82
N GLU A 41 -16.60 0.85 -18.66
CA GLU A 41 -17.67 -0.08 -18.21
C GLU A 41 -17.10 -1.29 -17.46
N ASN A 42 -15.94 -1.80 -17.89
CA ASN A 42 -15.25 -2.90 -17.22
C ASN A 42 -14.88 -2.56 -15.76
N LEU A 43 -14.38 -1.34 -15.49
CA LEU A 43 -14.04 -0.91 -14.13
C LEU A 43 -15.29 -0.70 -13.27
N LYS A 44 -16.36 -0.17 -13.87
CA LYS A 44 -17.65 -0.03 -13.18
C LYS A 44 -18.17 -1.39 -12.73
N THR A 45 -18.13 -2.41 -13.60
CA THR A 45 -18.51 -3.79 -13.26
C THR A 45 -17.55 -4.38 -12.23
N HIS A 46 -16.24 -4.16 -12.38
CA HIS A 46 -15.22 -4.70 -11.50
C HIS A 46 -15.35 -4.23 -10.04
N TYR A 47 -15.82 -3.00 -9.82
CA TYR A 47 -16.02 -2.38 -8.49
C TYR A 47 -17.49 -2.15 -8.13
N GLN A 48 -18.45 -2.74 -8.87
CA GLN A 48 -19.89 -2.45 -8.73
C GLN A 48 -20.43 -2.67 -7.31
N HIS A 49 -19.91 -3.67 -6.61
CA HIS A 49 -20.35 -4.07 -5.27
C HIS A 49 -19.38 -3.63 -4.17
N ASP A 50 -18.48 -2.70 -4.48
CA ASP A 50 -17.42 -2.29 -3.56
C ASP A 50 -17.84 -1.13 -2.65
N ALA A 51 -18.85 -0.36 -3.05
CA ALA A 51 -19.41 0.72 -2.23
C ALA A 51 -20.14 0.17 -0.98
N PRO A 52 -20.17 0.93 0.14
CA PRO A 52 -19.63 2.28 0.31
C PRO A 52 -18.19 2.33 0.83
N ASP A 53 -17.58 1.18 1.11
CA ASP A 53 -16.27 1.11 1.76
C ASP A 53 -15.10 1.09 0.77
N TYR A 54 -15.34 0.61 -0.44
CA TYR A 54 -14.41 0.53 -1.57
C TYR A 54 -13.18 -0.34 -1.26
N TYR A 55 -13.36 -1.47 -0.56
CA TYR A 55 -12.25 -2.31 -0.12
C TYR A 55 -11.41 -2.83 -1.28
N LYS A 56 -12.03 -3.29 -2.37
CA LYS A 56 -11.33 -3.82 -3.54
C LYS A 56 -10.53 -2.72 -4.24
N LEU A 57 -11.14 -1.56 -4.48
CA LEU A 57 -10.46 -0.39 -5.04
C LEU A 57 -9.33 0.10 -4.15
N ARG A 58 -9.50 0.07 -2.82
CA ARG A 58 -8.45 0.43 -1.85
C ARG A 58 -7.27 -0.55 -1.89
N GLU A 59 -7.52 -1.84 -2.02
CA GLU A 59 -6.47 -2.87 -2.17
C GLU A 59 -5.70 -2.68 -3.47
N ASP A 60 -6.41 -2.50 -4.59
CA ASP A 60 -5.79 -2.28 -5.90
C ASP A 60 -4.97 -0.98 -5.90
N TRP A 61 -5.52 0.10 -5.33
CA TRP A 61 -4.81 1.36 -5.16
C TRP A 61 -3.53 1.18 -4.34
N TRP A 62 -3.59 0.44 -3.22
CA TRP A 62 -2.39 0.16 -2.43
C TRP A 62 -1.36 -0.62 -3.25
N ASN A 63 -1.78 -1.68 -3.96
CA ASN A 63 -0.89 -2.48 -4.79
C ASN A 63 -0.18 -1.65 -5.87
N SER A 64 -0.90 -0.70 -6.48
CA SER A 64 -0.33 0.19 -7.50
C SER A 64 0.56 1.31 -6.97
N ASN A 65 0.45 1.70 -5.69
CA ASN A 65 1.15 2.87 -5.14
C ASN A 65 2.13 2.53 -3.99
N ARG A 66 2.19 1.27 -3.53
CA ARG A 66 3.02 0.86 -2.38
C ARG A 66 4.50 1.15 -2.59
N GLN A 67 4.95 1.12 -3.84
CA GLN A 67 6.34 1.38 -4.22
C GLN A 67 6.72 2.84 -3.97
N GLU A 68 5.90 3.77 -4.46
CA GLU A 68 6.07 5.20 -4.27
C GLU A 68 5.96 5.58 -2.79
N ILE A 69 5.01 4.96 -2.07
CA ILE A 69 4.87 5.16 -0.63
C ILE A 69 6.11 4.69 0.12
N TRP A 70 6.64 3.50 -0.19
CA TRP A 70 7.89 3.02 0.38
C TRP A 70 9.05 3.98 0.10
N ASN A 71 9.17 4.45 -1.14
CA ASN A 71 10.21 5.39 -1.55
C ASN A 71 10.14 6.69 -0.76
N ALA A 72 8.94 7.19 -0.47
CA ALA A 72 8.74 8.36 0.37
C ALA A 72 9.08 8.07 1.85
N MET A 73 8.74 6.89 2.38
CA MET A 73 9.01 6.52 3.78
C MET A 73 10.51 6.46 4.11
N ILE A 74 11.33 6.04 3.16
CA ILE A 74 12.79 5.93 3.35
C ILE A 74 13.53 7.19 2.90
N CYS A 75 12.81 8.23 2.51
CA CYS A 75 13.40 9.53 2.20
C CYS A 75 14.08 10.07 3.48
N GLY A 76 15.39 10.29 3.42
CA GLY A 76 16.18 10.78 4.57
C GLY A 76 16.75 9.70 5.47
N VAL A 77 16.59 8.42 5.13
CA VAL A 77 17.29 7.32 5.81
C VAL A 77 18.78 7.37 5.49
N GLU A 78 19.63 6.97 6.44
CA GLU A 78 21.08 6.87 6.22
C GLU A 78 21.42 5.93 5.06
N GLN A 79 22.48 6.26 4.32
CA GLN A 79 22.91 5.44 3.18
C GLN A 79 23.22 4.00 3.58
N SER A 80 23.78 3.78 4.76
CA SER A 80 24.12 2.46 5.30
C SER A 80 22.97 1.74 5.98
N ALA A 81 21.77 2.31 6.04
CA ALA A 81 20.65 1.68 6.70
C ALA A 81 20.23 0.41 5.95
N GLN A 82 19.96 -0.63 6.72
CA GLN A 82 19.69 -1.96 6.21
C GLN A 82 18.28 -2.40 6.60
N TYR A 83 17.57 -3.03 5.65
CA TYR A 83 16.39 -3.82 6.03
C TYR A 83 16.85 -5.11 6.72
N PHE A 84 16.28 -5.40 7.88
CA PHE A 84 16.78 -6.43 8.78
C PHE A 84 16.66 -7.87 8.23
N ARG A 85 15.78 -8.11 7.25
CA ARG A 85 15.65 -9.40 6.57
C ARG A 85 16.53 -9.45 5.32
N ALA A 86 17.09 -10.62 5.02
CA ALA A 86 17.68 -10.89 3.72
C ALA A 86 16.56 -11.03 2.69
N THR A 87 16.39 -10.00 1.85
CA THR A 87 15.26 -9.85 0.93
C THR A 87 15.67 -9.51 -0.49
N CYS A 88 16.96 -9.29 -0.70
CA CYS A 88 17.54 -9.07 -2.01
C CYS A 88 18.12 -10.38 -2.53
N ASP A 89 17.95 -10.61 -3.82
CA ASP A 89 18.58 -11.73 -4.51
C ASP A 89 19.88 -11.23 -5.16
N LEU A 90 21.01 -11.78 -4.71
CA LEU A 90 22.31 -11.64 -5.37
C LEU A 90 22.72 -13.04 -5.84
N ASP A 91 22.35 -13.39 -7.06
CA ASP A 91 22.72 -14.66 -7.70
C ASP A 91 22.37 -15.91 -6.86
N GLY A 92 21.19 -15.93 -6.24
CA GLY A 92 20.70 -17.03 -5.40
C GLY A 92 21.21 -17.00 -3.96
N SER A 93 22.06 -16.02 -3.60
CA SER A 93 22.44 -15.74 -2.22
C SER A 93 21.49 -14.69 -1.62
N GLY A 94 20.96 -14.98 -0.42
CA GLY A 94 20.12 -14.04 0.31
C GLY A 94 20.95 -12.84 0.78
N ALA A 95 20.71 -11.68 0.19
CA ALA A 95 21.38 -10.43 0.52
C ALA A 95 20.47 -9.48 1.28
N GLN A 96 21.06 -8.65 2.13
CA GLN A 96 20.32 -7.58 2.81
C GLN A 96 20.16 -6.37 1.90
N ALA A 97 19.01 -5.70 2.03
CA ALA A 97 18.78 -4.40 1.42
C ALA A 97 19.56 -3.34 2.19
N ASN A 98 20.86 -3.22 1.91
CA ASN A 98 21.84 -2.54 2.77
C ASN A 98 22.14 -1.09 2.39
N LYS A 99 21.46 -0.57 1.36
CA LYS A 99 21.62 0.80 0.88
C LYS A 99 20.28 1.52 0.88
N TYR A 100 20.08 2.43 1.83
CA TYR A 100 18.79 3.10 2.08
C TYR A 100 17.62 2.11 2.26
N CYS A 101 17.85 0.97 2.93
CA CYS A 101 16.86 -0.10 3.04
C CYS A 101 16.33 -0.58 1.67
N ARG A 102 17.16 -0.57 0.62
CA ARG A 102 16.83 -1.08 -0.73
C ARG A 102 17.86 -2.08 -1.23
N CYS A 103 17.42 -2.92 -2.18
CA CYS A 103 18.31 -3.75 -2.97
C CYS A 103 19.10 -2.89 -3.97
N GLU A 104 20.21 -3.39 -4.48
CA GLU A 104 20.94 -2.76 -5.58
C GLU A 104 20.57 -3.39 -6.94
N GLY A 105 20.95 -2.73 -8.03
CA GLY A 105 20.75 -3.25 -9.38
C GLY A 105 19.30 -3.19 -9.88
N ALA A 106 18.87 -4.21 -10.62
CA ALA A 106 17.54 -4.26 -11.26
C ALA A 106 16.38 -4.25 -10.26
N ASN A 107 16.64 -4.56 -8.98
CA ASN A 107 15.64 -4.59 -7.90
C ASN A 107 15.66 -3.33 -7.03
N ALA A 108 16.36 -2.27 -7.44
CA ALA A 108 16.53 -1.05 -6.65
C ALA A 108 15.22 -0.31 -6.36
N ASP A 109 14.21 -0.50 -7.20
CA ASP A 109 12.91 0.14 -6.99
C ASP A 109 11.91 -0.78 -6.25
N GLN A 110 12.26 -2.03 -5.94
CA GLN A 110 11.35 -2.96 -5.27
C GLN A 110 11.24 -2.67 -3.77
N VAL A 111 10.03 -2.80 -3.24
CA VAL A 111 9.78 -2.78 -1.79
C VAL A 111 10.34 -4.09 -1.20
N PRO A 112 11.34 -4.04 -0.31
CA PRO A 112 12.00 -5.24 0.22
C PRO A 112 11.13 -6.01 1.23
N THR A 113 9.93 -5.54 1.53
CA THR A 113 9.03 -6.13 2.52
C THR A 113 7.69 -6.52 1.94
N TYR A 114 7.11 -7.57 2.50
CA TYR A 114 5.74 -8.03 2.24
C TYR A 114 4.88 -7.99 3.51
N PHE A 115 5.32 -7.27 4.56
CA PHE A 115 4.53 -7.16 5.78
C PHE A 115 3.15 -6.56 5.54
N ASP A 116 2.99 -5.70 4.54
CA ASP A 116 1.70 -5.21 4.12
C ASP A 116 0.78 -6.30 3.52
N TYR A 117 1.25 -7.51 3.24
CA TYR A 117 0.40 -8.65 2.91
C TYR A 117 0.24 -9.67 4.05
N VAL A 118 0.84 -9.39 5.23
CA VAL A 118 0.68 -10.21 6.43
C VAL A 118 -0.46 -9.63 7.29
N PRO A 119 -1.41 -10.45 7.78
CA PRO A 119 -2.47 -10.01 8.68
C PRO A 119 -1.92 -9.24 9.88
N GLN A 120 -2.54 -8.11 10.26
CA GLN A 120 -2.01 -7.21 11.30
C GLN A 120 -1.68 -7.88 12.62
N TYR A 121 -2.49 -8.84 13.02
CA TYR A 121 -2.30 -9.58 14.26
C TYR A 121 -1.01 -10.40 14.29
N LEU A 122 -0.47 -10.79 13.13
CA LEU A 122 0.72 -11.64 12.99
C LEU A 122 2.00 -10.85 12.65
N ARG A 123 1.92 -9.53 12.52
CA ARG A 123 3.05 -8.68 12.12
C ARG A 123 4.01 -8.39 13.25
#